data_AF-A0A813LFB3-F1
#
_entry.id   AF-A0A813LFB3-F1
#
_cell.length_a   1.000
_cell.length_b   1.000
_cell.length_c   1.000
_cell.angle_alpha   90.00
_cell.angle_beta   90.00
_cell.angle_gamma   90.00
#
_symmetry.space_group_name_H-M   'P 1'
#
loop_
_entity.id
_entity.type
_entity.pdbx_description
1 polymer ?
#
loop_
_entity_poly.entity_id
_entity_poly.type
_entity_poly.pdbx_seq_one_letter_code
_entity_poly.pdbx_strand_id
1 'polypeptide(L)'
;MLYSLLNPCSIMSKTEAEVVCSSVVERYGAPTRATTDDQEFYGDDAPDVELFEALPLLEPRRFVEELCSPNSVAAERVLRQNRSELEALATPPVSIGTKIPEDWQKGQTVKVTGPHGPIEVTPPPESTAGGSITFRLVPPPHYRVEVPPGAEPGRGLLHSLPDGTQIELPIPEGIRPGDIFEVVAPSLMVQVPEGARGGDYVTFLETAEGGQDRWLRAPVPHRLKPGQYFAARLPAPPPSEAAPPDSSWFGSSWGFSGL
;
A
#
# COMPACT_ATOMS: atom_id res chain seq x y z
N MET A 1 -22.71 -11.12 -8.93
CA MET A 1 -22.00 -9.83 -8.88
C MET A 1 -20.61 -10.08 -8.31
N LEU A 2 -19.65 -10.46 -9.16
CA LEU A 2 -18.25 -10.69 -8.79
C LEU A 2 -17.39 -9.64 -9.51
N TYR A 3 -16.41 -9.12 -8.78
CA TYR A 3 -15.60 -7.96 -9.15
C TYR A 3 -14.61 -8.28 -10.28
N SER A 4 -14.60 -7.41 -11.29
CA SER A 4 -13.50 -7.27 -12.25
C SER A 4 -12.22 -6.84 -11.51
N LEU A 5 -11.15 -7.63 -11.62
CA LEU A 5 -9.79 -7.23 -11.27
C LEU A 5 -9.14 -6.37 -12.40
N LEU A 6 -9.97 -5.62 -13.12
CA LEU A 6 -9.51 -4.56 -14.00
C LEU A 6 -9.88 -3.26 -13.30
N ASN A 7 -8.88 -2.43 -13.03
CA ASN A 7 -9.08 -1.06 -12.59
C ASN A 7 -9.47 -0.20 -13.80
N PRO A 8 -10.74 0.19 -14.01
CA PRO A 8 -11.01 1.52 -14.51
C PRO A 8 -10.90 2.44 -13.29
N CYS A 9 -9.90 3.31 -13.30
CA CYS A 9 -9.87 4.48 -12.45
C CYS A 9 -11.08 5.37 -12.82
N SER A 10 -12.25 5.02 -12.28
CA SER A 10 -13.45 5.86 -12.32
C SER A 10 -13.33 6.85 -11.20
N ILE A 11 -13.32 8.13 -11.59
CA ILE A 11 -13.47 9.31 -10.74
C ILE A 11 -14.59 9.05 -9.72
N MET A 12 -14.21 8.74 -8.48
CA MET A 12 -15.14 8.68 -7.37
C MET A 12 -15.32 10.09 -6.81
N SER A 13 -16.57 10.54 -6.70
CA SER A 13 -16.95 11.77 -6.01
C SER A 13 -16.48 11.74 -4.56
N LYS A 14 -15.84 12.82 -4.13
CA LYS A 14 -15.06 13.05 -2.89
C LYS A 14 -15.70 12.78 -1.52
N THR A 15 -16.90 12.20 -1.40
CA THR A 15 -17.70 12.37 -0.16
C THR A 15 -17.72 11.23 0.86
N GLU A 16 -17.03 10.11 0.69
CA GLU A 16 -17.08 9.01 1.70
C GLU A 16 -15.72 8.36 2.08
N ALA A 17 -14.59 8.91 1.62
CA ALA A 17 -13.26 8.35 1.92
C ALA A 17 -12.64 8.84 3.26
N GLU A 18 -13.22 9.85 3.93
CA GLU A 18 -12.60 10.48 5.11
C GLU A 18 -12.91 9.80 6.46
N VAL A 19 -13.82 8.82 6.53
CA VAL A 19 -14.29 8.30 7.84
C VAL A 19 -13.47 7.11 8.37
N VAL A 20 -12.63 6.47 7.55
CA VAL A 20 -11.92 5.23 7.97
C VAL A 20 -10.45 5.46 8.36
N CYS A 21 -9.82 6.57 7.98
CA CYS A 21 -8.41 6.85 8.32
C CYS A 21 -8.18 7.71 9.59
N SER A 22 -9.22 8.22 10.25
CA SER A 22 -9.06 9.23 11.33
C SER A 22 -9.21 8.73 12.76
N SER A 23 -9.29 7.41 13.02
CA SER A 23 -9.63 6.88 14.35
C SER A 23 -8.45 6.42 15.22
N VAL A 24 -7.31 7.14 15.23
CA VAL A 24 -6.22 6.90 16.20
C VAL A 24 -5.49 8.20 16.61
N VAL A 25 -6.17 9.29 17.01
CA VAL A 25 -5.49 10.41 17.70
C VAL A 25 -6.43 11.16 18.66
N GLU A 26 -6.92 10.54 19.74
CA GLU A 26 -7.56 11.30 20.83
C GLU A 26 -7.29 10.65 22.20
N ARG A 27 -6.05 10.74 22.70
CA ARG A 27 -5.74 10.68 24.14
C ARG A 27 -4.47 11.47 24.47
N TYR A 28 -4.50 12.79 24.26
CA TYR A 28 -3.56 13.69 24.94
C TYR A 28 -4.26 14.32 26.13
N GLY A 29 -3.75 14.00 27.33
CA GLY A 29 -4.22 14.53 28.59
C GLY A 29 -4.06 16.04 28.68
N ALA A 30 -5.03 16.68 29.33
CA ALA A 30 -5.04 18.10 29.61
C ALA A 30 -3.79 18.53 30.40
N PRO A 31 -3.10 19.62 30.01
CA PRO A 31 -2.04 20.20 30.82
C PRO A 31 -2.63 20.94 32.02
N THR A 32 -2.09 20.64 33.21
CA THR A 32 -2.39 21.31 34.47
C THR A 32 -1.81 22.73 34.47
N ARG A 33 -2.67 23.71 34.75
CA ARG A 33 -2.36 25.13 34.93
C ARG A 33 -1.42 25.32 36.13
N ALA A 34 -0.19 25.77 35.88
CA ALA A 34 0.62 26.43 36.89
C ALA A 34 0.44 27.95 36.75
N THR A 35 -0.07 28.56 37.82
CA THR A 35 -0.16 29.99 38.06
C THR A 35 1.19 30.50 38.57
N THR A 36 1.79 31.46 37.88
CA THR A 36 2.72 32.41 38.48
C THR A 36 2.29 33.81 38.07
N ASP A 37 1.82 34.51 39.10
CA ASP A 37 1.60 35.95 39.17
C ASP A 37 2.97 36.65 39.24
N ASP A 38 2.95 37.98 39.09
CA ASP A 38 4.04 38.96 39.17
C ASP A 38 4.73 39.33 37.84
N GLN A 39 5.05 40.58 37.50
CA GLN A 39 4.51 41.93 37.73
C GLN A 39 5.45 42.87 36.95
N GLU A 40 4.89 43.95 36.40
CA GLU A 40 5.53 45.25 36.08
C GLU A 40 6.41 45.47 34.81
N PHE A 41 5.79 46.26 33.90
CA PHE A 41 6.21 47.62 33.52
C PHE A 41 7.43 47.79 32.58
N TYR A 42 7.15 47.89 31.28
CA TYR A 42 8.03 48.59 30.32
C TYR A 42 7.23 49.42 29.31
N GLY A 43 7.51 50.73 29.33
CA GLY A 43 7.62 51.69 28.22
C GLY A 43 6.73 51.54 26.98
N ASP A 44 5.78 52.47 26.88
CA ASP A 44 4.81 52.70 25.81
C ASP A 44 5.41 53.53 24.65
N ASP A 45 6.42 52.97 23.96
CA ASP A 45 6.99 53.56 22.73
C ASP A 45 7.48 52.43 21.78
N ALA A 46 6.56 51.57 21.36
CA ALA A 46 6.82 50.65 20.25
C ALA A 46 6.56 51.39 18.92
N PRO A 47 7.55 51.49 18.01
CA PRO A 47 7.26 51.99 16.66
C PRO A 47 6.21 51.08 16.03
N ASP A 48 5.28 51.67 15.27
CA ASP A 48 4.36 50.97 14.39
C ASP A 48 5.17 50.07 13.44
N VAL A 49 5.47 48.85 13.89
CA VAL A 49 6.01 47.78 13.05
C VAL A 49 4.85 47.40 12.17
N GLU A 50 4.85 47.99 10.98
CA GLU A 50 3.93 47.63 9.92
C GLU A 50 3.84 46.11 9.85
N LEU A 51 2.63 45.66 10.15
CA LEU A 51 2.18 44.29 10.10
C LEU A 51 2.51 43.77 8.70
N PHE A 52 3.70 43.19 8.53
CA PHE A 52 4.03 42.43 7.33
C PHE A 52 2.96 41.35 7.25
N GLU A 53 1.96 41.59 6.40
CA GLU A 53 0.92 40.63 6.07
C GLU A 53 1.66 39.34 5.73
N ALA A 54 1.55 38.37 6.63
CA ALA A 54 2.27 37.12 6.55
C ALA A 54 1.90 36.50 5.20
N LEU A 55 2.80 36.62 4.22
CA LEU A 55 2.64 35.96 2.94
C LEU A 55 2.37 34.50 3.28
N PRO A 56 1.25 33.93 2.83
CA PRO A 56 0.90 32.56 3.17
C PRO A 56 2.09 31.71 2.79
N LEU A 57 2.75 31.13 3.80
CA LEU A 57 3.85 30.21 3.61
C LEU A 57 3.32 29.15 2.64
N LEU A 58 3.77 29.21 1.39
CA LEU A 58 3.29 28.32 0.33
C LEU A 58 3.44 26.91 0.88
N GLU A 59 2.31 26.20 1.02
CA GLU A 59 2.34 24.83 1.51
C GLU A 59 3.32 24.05 0.63
N PRO A 60 4.31 23.36 1.24
CA PRO A 60 5.32 22.66 0.47
C PRO A 60 4.62 21.67 -0.46
N ARG A 61 4.89 21.80 -1.76
CA ARG A 61 4.29 20.95 -2.79
C ARG A 61 4.59 19.48 -2.48
N ARG A 62 3.55 18.66 -2.34
CA ARG A 62 3.66 17.23 -2.06
C ARG A 62 3.80 16.45 -3.38
N PHE A 63 4.97 15.86 -3.59
CA PHE A 63 5.29 15.06 -4.79
C PHE A 63 4.88 13.58 -4.66
N VAL A 64 4.45 13.15 -3.48
CA VAL A 64 4.08 11.76 -3.20
C VAL A 64 2.67 11.71 -2.64
N GLU A 65 1.76 11.11 -3.39
CA GLU A 65 0.38 10.83 -3.01
C GLU A 65 0.26 9.38 -2.56
N GLU A 66 -0.30 9.13 -1.38
CA GLU A 66 -0.57 7.78 -0.90
C GLU A 66 -1.89 7.27 -1.48
N LEU A 67 -1.83 6.13 -2.16
CA LEU A 67 -2.98 5.46 -2.75
C LEU A 67 -3.49 4.42 -1.74
N CYS A 68 -4.53 4.79 -0.98
CA CYS A 68 -5.21 3.86 -0.09
C CYS A 68 -6.11 2.91 -0.89
N SER A 69 -5.67 1.67 -1.11
CA SER A 69 -6.54 0.61 -1.65
C SER A 69 -7.37 -0.03 -0.53
N PRO A 70 -8.70 -0.21 -0.72
CA PRO A 70 -9.55 -0.84 0.28
C PRO A 70 -9.22 -2.32 0.54
N ASN A 71 -8.45 -2.96 -0.35
CA ASN A 71 -8.03 -4.36 -0.26
C ASN A 71 -6.54 -4.50 0.09
N SER A 72 -5.95 -3.46 0.68
CA SER A 72 -4.54 -3.46 1.09
C SER A 72 -4.40 -3.05 2.54
N VAL A 73 -3.86 -3.92 3.37
CA VAL A 73 -3.70 -3.72 4.82
C VAL A 73 -2.25 -3.85 5.24
N ALA A 74 -1.87 -3.21 6.33
CA ALA A 74 -0.57 -3.45 6.94
C ALA A 74 -0.56 -4.80 7.67
N ALA A 75 0.52 -5.56 7.52
CA ALA A 75 0.78 -6.75 8.32
C ALA A 75 1.76 -6.41 9.45
N GLU A 76 1.60 -7.09 10.58
CA GLU A 76 2.51 -7.01 11.71
C GLU A 76 3.22 -8.35 11.94
N ARG A 77 4.46 -8.30 12.43
CA ARG A 77 5.19 -9.51 12.82
C ARG A 77 4.65 -10.05 14.12
N VAL A 78 4.44 -11.36 14.20
CA VAL A 78 4.07 -12.05 15.44
C VAL A 78 5.06 -13.18 15.73
N LEU A 79 5.33 -13.43 17.02
CA LEU A 79 6.31 -14.45 17.43
C LEU A 79 5.86 -15.88 17.14
N ARG A 80 4.54 -16.10 17.16
CA ARG A 80 3.93 -17.42 16.98
C ARG A 80 2.50 -17.27 16.50
N GLN A 81 2.00 -18.31 15.84
CA GLN A 81 0.58 -18.44 15.53
C GLN A 81 -0.26 -18.33 16.81
N ASN A 82 -1.22 -17.41 16.80
CA ASN A 82 -2.23 -17.35 17.82
C ASN A 82 -3.30 -18.41 17.52
N ARG A 83 -3.49 -19.38 18.42
CA ARG A 83 -4.42 -20.52 18.19
C ARG A 83 -5.88 -20.10 18.03
N SER A 84 -6.24 -18.88 18.43
CA SER A 84 -7.60 -18.35 18.24
C SER A 84 -7.82 -17.72 16.88
N GLU A 85 -6.76 -17.45 16.11
CA GLU A 85 -6.83 -16.79 14.81
C GLU A 85 -6.76 -17.83 13.69
N LEU A 86 -7.45 -17.54 12.59
CA LEU A 86 -7.47 -18.44 11.45
C LEU A 86 -6.16 -18.34 10.68
N GLU A 87 -5.65 -19.48 10.23
CA GLU A 87 -4.50 -19.54 9.36
C GLU A 87 -4.92 -19.25 7.92
N ALA A 88 -4.25 -18.28 7.30
CA ALA A 88 -4.46 -17.93 5.91
C ALA A 88 -3.27 -18.39 5.07
N LEU A 89 -3.56 -18.77 3.82
CA LEU A 89 -2.54 -19.07 2.82
C LEU A 89 -2.05 -17.77 2.19
N ALA A 90 -0.74 -17.64 2.01
CA ALA A 90 -0.11 -16.46 1.44
C ALA A 90 0.88 -16.85 0.34
N THR A 91 0.98 -16.00 -0.67
CA THR A 91 1.87 -16.19 -1.82
C THR A 91 2.47 -14.86 -2.25
N PRO A 92 3.72 -14.84 -2.75
CA PRO A 92 4.26 -13.67 -3.43
C PRO A 92 3.39 -13.24 -4.62
N PRO A 93 3.56 -12.01 -5.12
CA PRO A 93 2.89 -11.57 -6.34
C PRO A 93 3.16 -12.54 -7.50
N VAL A 94 2.11 -13.00 -8.18
CA VAL A 94 2.20 -14.05 -9.22
C VAL A 94 1.33 -13.76 -10.43
N SER A 95 1.80 -14.17 -11.62
CA SER A 95 1.02 -14.15 -12.86
C SER A 95 0.52 -15.54 -13.21
N ILE A 96 -0.78 -15.68 -13.47
CA ILE A 96 -1.47 -16.94 -13.73
C ILE A 96 -2.02 -16.91 -15.16
N GLY A 97 -1.51 -17.77 -16.03
CA GLY A 97 -2.01 -17.93 -17.39
C GLY A 97 -3.04 -19.06 -17.50
N THR A 98 -4.07 -18.87 -18.33
CA THR A 98 -5.03 -19.94 -18.68
C THR A 98 -5.52 -19.80 -20.12
N LYS A 99 -6.07 -20.89 -20.68
CA LYS A 99 -6.93 -20.83 -21.86
C LYS A 99 -8.38 -20.59 -21.47
N ILE A 100 -9.09 -19.79 -22.25
CA ILE A 100 -10.53 -19.59 -22.13
C ILE A 100 -11.24 -20.74 -22.84
N PRO A 101 -12.26 -21.37 -22.23
CA PRO A 101 -13.07 -22.39 -22.90
C PRO A 101 -13.66 -21.89 -24.24
N GLU A 102 -13.84 -22.80 -25.21
CA GLU A 102 -14.40 -22.48 -26.53
C GLU A 102 -15.88 -22.08 -26.46
N ASP A 103 -16.60 -22.51 -25.43
CA ASP A 103 -18.00 -22.22 -25.17
C ASP A 103 -18.23 -21.00 -24.26
N TRP A 104 -17.16 -20.31 -23.85
CA TRP A 104 -17.24 -19.16 -22.95
C TRP A 104 -18.03 -17.99 -23.58
N GLN A 105 -18.91 -17.40 -22.77
CA GLN A 105 -19.66 -16.19 -23.12
C GLN A 105 -19.23 -15.01 -22.25
N LYS A 106 -19.29 -13.80 -22.81
CA LYS A 106 -18.93 -12.55 -22.11
C LYS A 106 -19.68 -12.43 -20.79
N GLY A 107 -18.91 -12.21 -19.71
CA GLY A 107 -19.42 -12.09 -18.34
C GLY A 107 -19.45 -13.41 -17.54
N GLN A 108 -19.20 -14.57 -18.18
CA GLN A 108 -19.01 -15.83 -17.45
C GLN A 108 -17.65 -15.86 -16.74
N THR A 109 -17.59 -16.53 -15.60
CA THR A 109 -16.34 -16.79 -14.87
C THR A 109 -15.65 -18.04 -15.42
N VAL A 110 -14.32 -18.01 -15.43
CA VAL A 110 -13.45 -19.15 -15.77
C VAL A 110 -12.77 -19.64 -14.51
N LYS A 111 -12.69 -20.96 -14.32
CA LYS A 111 -11.91 -21.56 -13.24
C LYS A 111 -10.46 -21.68 -13.69
N VAL A 112 -9.54 -21.13 -12.91
CA VAL A 112 -8.10 -21.20 -13.16
C VAL A 112 -7.38 -21.77 -11.95
N THR A 113 -6.28 -22.48 -12.18
CA THR A 113 -5.45 -23.02 -11.09
C THR A 113 -4.59 -21.89 -10.53
N GLY A 114 -4.94 -21.40 -9.36
CA GLY A 114 -4.15 -20.43 -8.60
C GLY A 114 -3.13 -21.10 -7.67
N PRO A 115 -2.32 -20.30 -6.96
CA PRO A 115 -1.26 -20.78 -6.06
C PRO A 115 -1.78 -21.63 -4.89
N HIS A 116 -3.04 -21.42 -4.47
CA HIS A 116 -3.67 -22.14 -3.36
C HIS A 116 -4.87 -23.00 -3.81
N GLY A 117 -4.96 -23.33 -5.11
CA GLY A 117 -6.06 -24.12 -5.67
C GLY A 117 -6.90 -23.36 -6.70
N PRO A 118 -8.07 -23.90 -7.10
CA PRO A 118 -8.92 -23.31 -8.12
C PRO A 118 -9.48 -21.95 -7.68
N ILE A 119 -9.35 -20.94 -8.54
CA ILE A 119 -9.95 -19.62 -8.35
C ILE A 119 -10.87 -19.28 -9.52
N GLU A 120 -11.94 -18.56 -9.25
CA GLU A 120 -12.87 -18.08 -10.27
C GLU A 120 -12.51 -16.66 -10.67
N VAL A 121 -12.27 -16.46 -11.95
CA VAL A 121 -11.85 -15.17 -12.53
C VAL A 121 -12.75 -14.81 -13.69
N THR A 122 -13.10 -13.53 -13.81
CA THR A 122 -13.87 -13.03 -14.95
C THR A 122 -12.90 -12.52 -16.00
N PRO A 123 -12.84 -13.13 -17.20
CA PRO A 123 -12.01 -12.61 -18.27
C PRO A 123 -12.40 -11.17 -18.65
N PRO A 124 -11.43 -10.35 -19.07
CA PRO A 124 -11.71 -9.01 -19.61
C PRO A 124 -12.74 -9.02 -20.75
N PRO A 125 -13.56 -7.97 -20.92
CA PRO A 125 -14.60 -7.89 -21.97
C PRO A 125 -14.11 -8.09 -23.42
N GLU A 126 -12.83 -7.81 -23.66
CA GLU A 126 -12.11 -7.96 -24.94
C GLU A 126 -11.60 -9.38 -25.20
N SER A 127 -11.77 -10.29 -24.25
CA SER A 127 -11.31 -11.67 -24.37
C SER A 127 -12.10 -12.47 -25.41
N THR A 128 -11.44 -13.43 -26.05
CA THR A 128 -12.05 -14.34 -27.05
C THR A 128 -12.12 -15.77 -26.52
N ALA A 129 -13.21 -16.48 -26.82
CA ALA A 129 -13.33 -17.90 -26.53
C ALA A 129 -12.22 -18.70 -27.25
N GLY A 130 -11.63 -19.69 -26.58
CA GLY A 130 -10.43 -20.40 -27.07
C GLY A 130 -9.12 -19.60 -26.96
N GLY A 131 -9.17 -18.30 -26.63
CA GLY A 131 -8.01 -17.45 -26.41
C GLY A 131 -7.23 -17.82 -25.15
N SER A 132 -6.10 -17.14 -24.93
CA SER A 132 -5.32 -17.23 -23.69
C SER A 132 -5.35 -15.90 -22.96
N ILE A 133 -5.41 -15.95 -21.63
CA ILE A 133 -5.42 -14.77 -20.77
C ILE A 133 -4.46 -14.97 -19.61
N THR A 134 -3.90 -13.86 -19.13
CA THR A 134 -3.01 -13.83 -17.98
C THR A 134 -3.61 -12.92 -16.91
N PHE A 135 -3.84 -13.47 -15.73
CA PHE A 135 -4.27 -12.74 -14.54
C PHE A 135 -3.07 -12.44 -13.66
N ARG A 136 -3.01 -11.24 -13.10
CA ARG A 136 -1.96 -10.85 -12.17
C ARG A 136 -2.53 -10.76 -10.77
N LEU A 137 -2.08 -11.64 -9.90
CA LEU A 137 -2.34 -11.56 -8.46
C LEU A 137 -1.22 -10.71 -7.86
N VAL A 138 -1.36 -9.40 -7.96
CA VAL A 138 -0.37 -8.41 -7.53
C VAL A 138 -1.02 -7.39 -6.60
N PRO A 139 -0.27 -6.86 -5.62
CA PRO A 139 -0.74 -5.75 -4.82
C PRO A 139 -0.98 -4.51 -5.70
N PRO A 140 -2.00 -3.69 -5.39
CA PRO A 140 -2.19 -2.43 -6.06
C PRO A 140 -1.07 -1.44 -5.72
N PRO A 141 -0.85 -0.41 -6.56
CA PRO A 141 0.00 0.72 -6.23
C PRO A 141 -0.32 1.32 -4.86
N HIS A 142 0.74 1.63 -4.10
CA HIS A 142 0.61 2.24 -2.78
C HIS A 142 0.96 3.73 -2.79
N TYR A 143 1.84 4.15 -3.71
CA TYR A 143 2.16 5.56 -3.89
C TYR A 143 2.07 5.95 -5.35
N ARG A 144 1.65 7.19 -5.58
CA ARG A 144 1.76 7.89 -6.86
C ARG A 144 2.74 9.03 -6.68
N VAL A 145 3.84 8.97 -7.42
CA VAL A 145 4.97 9.87 -7.27
C VAL A 145 5.08 10.73 -8.52
N GLU A 146 5.00 12.05 -8.36
CA GLU A 146 5.40 13.01 -9.38
C GLU A 146 6.90 13.31 -9.20
N VAL A 147 7.69 13.20 -10.27
CA VAL A 147 9.14 13.44 -10.18
C VAL A 147 9.40 14.94 -9.99
N PRO A 148 10.04 15.37 -8.89
CA PRO A 148 10.29 16.78 -8.66
C PRO A 148 11.32 17.37 -9.63
N PRO A 149 11.31 18.69 -9.86
CA PRO A 149 12.36 19.38 -10.61
C PRO A 149 13.76 19.08 -10.07
N GLY A 150 14.70 18.76 -10.95
CA GLY A 150 16.09 18.47 -10.60
C GLY A 150 16.34 17.06 -10.07
N ALA A 151 15.33 16.19 -10.01
CA ALA A 151 15.53 14.78 -9.73
C ALA A 151 16.01 14.02 -10.98
N GLU A 152 16.90 13.05 -10.78
CA GLU A 152 17.56 12.28 -11.83
C GLU A 152 17.11 10.80 -11.78
N PRO A 153 16.92 10.13 -12.92
CA PRO A 153 16.67 8.69 -12.95
C PRO A 153 17.75 7.90 -12.20
N GLY A 154 17.33 6.83 -11.51
CA GLY A 154 18.20 5.99 -10.68
C GLY A 154 18.48 6.54 -9.28
N ARG A 155 18.21 7.84 -9.02
CA ARG A 155 18.31 8.41 -7.68
C ARG A 155 17.04 8.12 -6.86
N GLY A 156 17.20 7.94 -5.55
CA GLY A 156 16.08 7.83 -4.62
C GLY A 156 15.50 9.18 -4.21
N LEU A 157 14.17 9.26 -4.17
CA LEU A 157 13.42 10.34 -3.57
C LEU A 157 13.12 9.98 -2.10
N LEU A 158 13.61 10.80 -1.16
CA LEU A 158 13.27 10.65 0.26
C LEU A 158 11.88 11.21 0.53
N HIS A 159 11.01 10.39 1.11
CA HIS A 159 9.68 10.78 1.55
C HIS A 159 9.50 10.44 3.03
N SER A 160 9.00 11.38 3.82
CA SER A 160 8.65 11.14 5.23
C SER A 160 7.18 10.76 5.33
N LEU A 161 6.90 9.59 5.88
CA LEU A 161 5.57 9.12 6.19
C LEU A 161 5.01 9.84 7.43
N PRO A 162 3.68 9.83 7.64
CA PRO A 162 3.05 10.47 8.79
C PRO A 162 3.53 9.95 10.16
N ASP A 163 4.04 8.72 10.22
CA ASP A 163 4.63 8.11 11.42
C ASP A 163 6.08 8.57 11.69
N GLY A 164 6.64 9.40 10.82
CA GLY A 164 8.03 9.87 10.86
C GLY A 164 9.04 8.95 10.16
N THR A 165 8.60 7.79 9.65
CA THR A 165 9.46 6.87 8.90
C THR A 165 9.87 7.51 7.57
N GLN A 166 11.17 7.48 7.24
CA GLN A 166 11.65 7.89 5.92
C GLN A 166 11.71 6.69 4.99
N ILE A 167 11.13 6.84 3.80
CA ILE A 167 11.22 5.86 2.71
C ILE A 167 11.97 6.47 1.54
N GLU A 168 12.75 5.65 0.85
CA GLU A 168 13.45 6.03 -0.37
C GLU A 168 12.73 5.40 -1.57
N LEU A 169 12.29 6.24 -2.51
CA LEU A 169 11.55 5.83 -3.70
C LEU A 169 12.46 5.99 -4.93
N PRO A 170 12.98 4.90 -5.52
CA PRO A 170 13.88 4.99 -6.68
C PRO A 170 13.11 5.51 -7.90
N ILE A 171 13.69 6.49 -8.59
CA ILE A 171 13.12 7.02 -9.83
C ILE A 171 13.48 6.08 -10.98
N PRO A 172 12.50 5.50 -11.70
CA PRO A 172 12.78 4.58 -12.79
C PRO A 172 13.55 5.25 -13.93
N GLU A 173 14.33 4.46 -14.67
CA GLU A 173 15.01 4.92 -15.87
C GLU A 173 14.02 5.49 -16.91
N GLY A 174 14.40 6.58 -17.56
CA GLY A 174 13.60 7.21 -18.62
C GLY A 174 12.48 8.15 -18.15
N ILE A 175 12.19 8.22 -16.84
CA ILE A 175 11.21 9.14 -16.25
C ILE A 175 11.85 10.52 -16.03
N ARG A 176 11.16 11.60 -16.39
CA ARG A 176 11.63 12.99 -16.32
C ARG A 176 10.91 13.79 -15.23
N PRO A 177 11.46 14.94 -14.79
CA PRO A 177 10.73 15.84 -13.90
C PRO A 177 9.34 16.21 -14.44
N GLY A 178 8.33 16.10 -13.57
CA GLY A 178 6.91 16.28 -13.89
C GLY A 178 6.18 15.01 -14.33
N ASP A 179 6.89 13.94 -14.70
CA ASP A 179 6.27 12.65 -14.99
C ASP A 179 5.77 12.01 -13.69
N ILE A 180 4.82 11.09 -13.83
CA ILE A 180 4.21 10.37 -12.71
C ILE A 180 4.47 8.88 -12.87
N PHE A 181 4.89 8.24 -11.78
CA PHE A 181 5.00 6.79 -11.69
C PHE A 181 4.35 6.26 -10.41
N GLU A 182 4.06 4.97 -10.41
CA GLU A 182 3.40 4.27 -9.31
C GLU A 182 4.38 3.34 -8.61
N VAL A 183 4.38 3.36 -7.27
CA VAL A 183 5.22 2.50 -6.45
C VAL A 183 4.36 1.50 -5.69
N VAL A 184 4.76 0.25 -5.76
CA VAL A 184 4.09 -0.87 -5.10
C VAL A 184 4.91 -1.25 -3.86
N ALA A 185 4.29 -1.25 -2.69
CA ALA A 185 4.96 -1.65 -1.45
C ALA A 185 5.17 -3.17 -1.40
N PRO A 186 6.27 -3.65 -0.79
CA PRO A 186 6.48 -5.08 -0.53
C PRO A 186 5.25 -5.67 0.18
N SER A 187 4.63 -6.68 -0.44
CA SER A 187 3.39 -7.26 0.04
C SER A 187 3.30 -8.74 -0.32
N LEU A 188 2.57 -9.49 0.51
CA LEU A 188 2.09 -10.83 0.16
C LEU A 188 0.61 -10.79 -0.22
N MET A 189 0.23 -11.73 -1.07
CA MET A 189 -1.16 -11.93 -1.49
C MET A 189 -1.77 -13.01 -0.60
N VAL A 190 -2.63 -12.59 0.32
CA VAL A 190 -3.21 -13.44 1.35
C VAL A 190 -4.62 -13.84 0.95
N GLN A 191 -4.89 -15.14 0.91
CA GLN A 191 -6.22 -15.68 0.67
C GLN A 191 -7.05 -15.62 1.95
N VAL A 192 -8.25 -15.06 1.88
CA VAL A 192 -9.20 -15.06 3.00
C VAL A 192 -9.62 -16.52 3.27
N PRO A 193 -9.32 -17.08 4.45
CA PRO A 193 -9.62 -18.48 4.75
C PRO A 193 -11.12 -18.68 4.94
N GLU A 194 -11.57 -19.94 4.85
CA GLU A 194 -12.94 -20.29 5.18
C GLU A 194 -13.28 -19.93 6.64
N GLY A 195 -14.46 -19.34 6.85
CA GLY A 195 -14.92 -18.90 8.17
C GLY A 195 -14.49 -17.49 8.57
N ALA A 196 -13.46 -16.91 7.94
CA ALA A 196 -13.05 -15.53 8.21
C ALA A 196 -14.05 -14.51 7.63
N ARG A 197 -14.21 -13.40 8.34
CA ARG A 197 -15.06 -12.26 7.97
C ARG A 197 -14.23 -10.98 7.96
N GLY A 198 -14.77 -9.96 7.30
CA GLY A 198 -14.21 -8.62 7.33
C GLY A 198 -14.02 -8.10 8.76
N GLY A 199 -12.81 -7.64 9.08
CA GLY A 199 -12.40 -7.18 10.41
C GLY A 199 -11.73 -8.26 11.28
N ASP A 200 -11.90 -9.54 10.96
CA ASP A 200 -11.18 -10.62 11.65
C ASP A 200 -9.68 -10.52 11.37
N TYR A 201 -8.86 -11.03 12.29
CA TYR A 201 -7.43 -11.16 12.06
C TYR A 201 -7.09 -12.58 11.61
N VAL A 202 -6.20 -12.67 10.63
CA VAL A 202 -5.64 -13.92 10.15
C VAL A 202 -4.12 -13.91 10.29
N THR A 203 -3.55 -15.09 10.53
CA THR A 203 -2.10 -15.28 10.56
C THR A 203 -1.66 -16.07 9.34
N PHE A 204 -0.50 -15.72 8.77
CA PHE A 204 0.05 -16.39 7.60
C PHE A 204 1.58 -16.39 7.66
N LEU A 205 2.19 -17.27 6.87
CA LEU A 205 3.63 -17.44 6.84
C LEU A 205 4.25 -16.62 5.70
N GLU A 206 5.26 -15.83 6.02
CA GLU A 206 6.21 -15.27 5.07
C GLU A 206 7.44 -16.19 5.04
N THR A 207 7.69 -16.84 3.90
CA THR A 207 8.93 -17.57 3.66
C THR A 207 9.95 -16.61 3.04
N ALA A 208 10.86 -16.09 3.86
CA ALA A 208 11.90 -15.19 3.40
C ALA A 208 12.97 -15.92 2.56
N GLU A 209 13.67 -15.17 1.70
CA GLU A 209 14.86 -15.66 1.02
C GLU A 209 15.92 -16.06 2.05
N GLY A 210 16.22 -17.36 2.14
CA GLY A 210 17.07 -17.94 3.21
C GLY A 210 16.34 -18.91 4.13
N GLY A 211 15.04 -19.16 3.92
CA GLY A 211 14.28 -20.22 4.59
C GLY A 211 13.94 -19.91 6.06
N GLN A 212 14.06 -18.65 6.47
CA GLN A 212 13.54 -18.21 7.75
C GLN A 212 12.07 -17.86 7.61
N ASP A 213 11.22 -18.76 8.07
CA ASP A 213 9.79 -18.53 8.11
C ASP A 213 9.41 -17.53 9.21
N ARG A 214 8.53 -16.59 8.87
CA ARG A 214 8.05 -15.55 9.78
C ARG A 214 6.54 -15.54 9.80
N TRP A 215 5.98 -15.55 10.99
CA TRP A 215 4.55 -15.39 11.16
C TRP A 215 4.17 -13.91 11.09
N LEU A 216 3.24 -13.62 10.20
CA LEU A 216 2.64 -12.31 10.04
C LEU A 216 1.16 -12.39 10.41
N ARG A 217 0.61 -11.24 10.79
CA ARG A 217 -0.79 -11.07 11.16
C ARG A 217 -1.36 -9.85 10.45
N ALA A 218 -2.56 -9.95 9.91
CA ALA A 218 -3.23 -8.83 9.26
C ALA A 218 -4.76 -8.91 9.42
N PRO A 219 -5.47 -7.78 9.47
CA PRO A 219 -6.92 -7.76 9.47
C PRO A 219 -7.47 -8.03 8.06
N VAL A 220 -8.53 -8.82 7.95
CA VAL A 220 -9.24 -9.07 6.70
C VAL A 220 -10.02 -7.81 6.32
N PRO A 221 -9.84 -7.26 5.10
CA PRO A 221 -10.65 -6.13 4.64
C PRO A 221 -12.16 -6.41 4.69
N HIS A 222 -12.94 -5.41 5.12
CA HIS A 222 -14.38 -5.55 5.42
C HIS A 222 -15.24 -6.12 4.28
N ARG A 223 -14.82 -5.93 3.02
CA ARG A 223 -15.60 -6.30 1.82
C ARG A 223 -15.21 -7.64 1.22
N LEU A 224 -14.22 -8.33 1.78
CA LEU A 224 -13.70 -9.56 1.21
C LEU A 224 -14.37 -10.79 1.82
N LYS A 225 -14.55 -11.79 0.96
CA LYS A 225 -15.17 -13.09 1.26
C LYS A 225 -14.11 -14.19 1.24
N PRO A 226 -14.36 -15.33 1.90
CA PRO A 226 -13.51 -16.51 1.78
C PRO A 226 -13.16 -16.86 0.32
N GLY A 227 -11.91 -17.25 0.09
CA GLY A 227 -11.36 -17.57 -1.22
C GLY A 227 -10.86 -16.36 -2.02
N GLN A 228 -11.24 -15.12 -1.66
CA GLN A 228 -10.69 -13.90 -2.26
C GLN A 228 -9.32 -13.56 -1.69
N TYR A 229 -8.61 -12.65 -2.35
CA TYR A 229 -7.26 -12.25 -1.95
C TYR A 229 -7.20 -10.77 -1.57
N PHE A 230 -6.31 -10.45 -0.64
CA PHE A 230 -5.91 -9.08 -0.32
C PHE A 230 -4.40 -8.95 -0.28
N ALA A 231 -3.91 -7.72 -0.42
CA ALA A 231 -2.51 -7.41 -0.25
C ALA A 231 -2.21 -7.10 1.21
N ALA A 232 -1.35 -7.92 1.83
CA ALA A 232 -0.83 -7.66 3.16
C ALA A 232 0.58 -7.05 3.03
N ARG A 233 0.70 -5.76 3.32
CA ARG A 233 1.96 -5.01 3.25
C ARG A 233 2.91 -5.52 4.32
N LEU A 234 4.11 -5.87 3.91
CA LEU A 234 5.13 -6.41 4.80
C LEU A 234 5.67 -5.29 5.71
N PRO A 235 5.89 -5.57 7.01
CA PRO A 235 6.53 -4.62 7.90
C PRO A 235 8.00 -4.41 7.48
N ALA A 236 8.53 -3.21 7.72
CA ALA A 236 9.94 -2.92 7.44
C ALA A 236 10.86 -3.95 8.13
N PRO A 237 11.94 -4.43 7.46
CA PRO A 237 12.90 -5.34 8.09
C PRO A 237 13.42 -4.75 9.40
N PRO A 238 13.66 -5.56 10.45
CA PRO A 238 14.25 -5.04 11.67
C PRO A 238 15.65 -4.49 11.35
N PRO A 239 16.15 -3.47 12.07
CA PRO A 239 17.43 -2.82 11.76
C PRO A 239 18.63 -3.79 11.71
N SER A 240 18.57 -4.89 12.46
CA SER A 240 19.60 -5.93 12.49
C SER A 240 19.65 -6.80 11.23
N GLU A 241 18.58 -6.78 10.44
CA GLU A 241 18.40 -7.61 9.25
C GLU A 241 18.26 -6.77 7.97
N ALA A 242 18.12 -5.45 8.10
CA ALA A 242 18.47 -4.55 7.03
C ALA A 242 19.93 -4.85 6.69
N ALA A 243 20.14 -5.64 5.63
CA ALA A 243 21.48 -5.84 5.09
C ALA A 243 22.10 -4.44 4.95
N PRO A 244 23.38 -4.25 5.34
CA PRO A 244 24.06 -2.99 5.08
C PRO A 244 23.80 -2.67 3.61
N PRO A 245 23.36 -1.44 3.26
CA PRO A 245 22.76 -1.12 1.97
C PRO A 245 23.62 -1.71 0.87
N ASP A 246 23.20 -2.89 0.41
CA ASP A 246 23.98 -3.64 -0.54
C ASP A 246 23.72 -2.92 -1.84
N SER A 247 24.76 -2.29 -2.37
CA SER A 247 24.75 -1.67 -3.69
C SER A 247 24.23 -2.60 -4.80
N SER A 248 24.04 -3.90 -4.51
CA SER A 248 23.42 -4.91 -5.38
C SER A 248 21.89 -4.89 -5.46
N TRP A 249 21.15 -4.22 -4.54
CA TRP A 249 19.67 -4.11 -4.65
C TRP A 249 19.21 -3.29 -5.86
N PHE A 250 20.09 -2.45 -6.44
CA PHE A 250 19.87 -1.80 -7.73
C PHE A 250 20.02 -2.73 -8.95
N GLY A 251 20.39 -4.01 -8.75
CA GLY A 251 20.63 -4.98 -9.81
C GLY A 251 19.56 -6.06 -9.99
N SER A 252 18.60 -6.19 -9.08
CA SER A 252 17.47 -7.11 -9.25
C SER A 252 16.45 -6.47 -10.20
N SER A 253 16.77 -6.61 -11.48
CA SER A 253 15.85 -6.54 -12.62
C SER A 253 14.42 -6.88 -12.18
N TRP A 254 13.60 -5.85 -11.99
CA TRP A 254 12.19 -5.98 -12.32
C TRP A 254 12.20 -6.29 -13.80
N GLY A 255 12.21 -7.59 -14.12
CA GLY A 255 12.07 -8.07 -15.48
C GLY A 255 10.73 -7.58 -16.00
N PHE A 256 10.73 -6.38 -16.59
CA PHE A 256 9.88 -6.07 -17.71
C PHE A 256 10.23 -7.12 -18.75
N SER A 257 9.52 -8.25 -18.71
CA SER A 257 9.37 -9.09 -19.89
C SER A 257 8.63 -8.23 -20.91
N GLY A 258 9.41 -7.49 -21.67
CA GLY A 258 8.98 -6.83 -22.89
C GLY A 258 8.41 -7.89 -23.82
N LEU A 259 7.17 -7.65 -24.23
CA LEU A 259 6.61 -8.17 -25.48
C LEU A 259 7.23 -7.40 -26.65
#